data_AF-A0A1C5UH89-F1
#
_entry.id   AF-A0A1C5UH89-F1
#
_cell.length_a   1.000
_cell.length_b   1.000
_cell.length_c   1.000
_cell.angle_alpha   90.00
_cell.angle_beta   90.00
_cell.angle_gamma   90.00
#
_symmetry.space_group_name_H-M   'P 1'
#
loop_
_entity.id
_entity.type
_entity.pdbx_description
1 polymer ?
#
loop_
_entity_poly.entity_id
_entity_poly.type
_entity_poly.pdbx_seq_one_letter_code
_entity_poly.pdbx_strand_id
1 'polypeptide(L)'
;MDRIASKDKCTGCGACAYTCPNQCITMHEHGMEGWLPTLNLTNCINCGKCTKVCPVKTKVDKHEQVDVFASWHTDSEMRRKCASSGTASAMYQKALKKGWYIGGAVSVNALDVEMQLCSEANAIQEFCSSKYIFSYSDKIYVQIKQALTENKVFLFIGLPCQVAAIHNLFKLKRDQMILVDLVCHGANTKEYLKQHIAHVADVEKVKKVIFREGERFLIKMLDKKGKVVYEESSWYKDMYQFGYHKGIFYRQNCYLCQYASAKRVSDITLKDYWGLGEMVPIDYPKERVSAVLINTDRGLNFFNECIEEGFVVAYKRPLDEPIKGDSQLQHPVLIKPEKLSFEQLMMQNGNDFESAMKVVAVQTELKENQQRRKNARKACFYAFRSKIYHLIIDCFK
;
A
#
# COMPACT_ATOMS: atom_id res chain seq x y z
N MET A 1 -3.23 -16.54 20.26
CA MET A 1 -3.68 -15.68 19.15
C MET A 1 -5.00 -16.18 18.54
N ASP A 2 -5.13 -17.50 18.34
CA ASP A 2 -6.26 -18.11 17.60
C ASP A 2 -7.65 -17.85 18.19
N ARG A 3 -7.73 -17.47 19.48
CA ARG A 3 -8.96 -16.97 20.11
C ARG A 3 -9.51 -15.69 19.45
N ILE A 4 -8.69 -14.93 18.72
CA ILE A 4 -9.09 -13.67 18.08
C ILE A 4 -9.03 -13.81 16.56
N ALA A 5 -7.85 -14.10 16.02
CA ALA A 5 -7.63 -14.37 14.60
C ALA A 5 -6.47 -15.35 14.49
N SER A 6 -6.54 -16.26 13.54
CA SER A 6 -5.40 -17.12 13.23
C SER A 6 -4.24 -16.26 12.72
N LYS A 7 -3.01 -16.68 13.00
CA LYS A 7 -1.80 -15.92 12.68
C LYS A 7 -1.69 -15.56 11.20
N ASP A 8 -2.04 -16.50 10.32
CA ASP A 8 -2.06 -16.36 8.87
C ASP A 8 -3.10 -15.35 8.35
N LYS A 9 -4.09 -14.96 9.18
CA LYS A 9 -5.13 -13.98 8.82
C LYS A 9 -4.98 -12.66 9.57
N CYS A 10 -4.21 -12.63 10.66
CA CYS A 10 -4.07 -11.45 11.49
C CYS A 10 -3.43 -10.29 10.70
N THR A 11 -4.09 -9.13 10.69
CA THR A 11 -3.59 -7.95 9.98
C THR A 11 -2.48 -7.24 10.75
N GLY A 12 -2.26 -7.57 12.03
CA GLY A 12 -1.33 -6.84 12.91
C GLY A 12 -1.82 -5.44 13.29
N CYS A 13 -3.09 -5.09 13.05
CA CYS A 13 -3.57 -3.72 13.26
C CYS A 13 -3.57 -3.24 14.72
N GLY A 14 -3.42 -4.11 15.73
CA GLY A 14 -3.38 -3.69 17.15
C GLY A 14 -4.72 -3.33 17.78
N ALA A 15 -5.83 -3.26 17.02
CA ALA A 15 -7.15 -2.89 17.56
C ALA A 15 -7.61 -3.76 18.74
N CYS A 16 -7.28 -5.06 18.71
CA CYS A 16 -7.59 -5.99 19.79
C CYS A 16 -6.83 -5.69 21.09
N ALA A 17 -5.58 -5.24 20.99
CA ALA A 17 -4.77 -4.80 22.13
C ALA A 17 -5.33 -3.50 22.70
N TYR A 18 -5.58 -2.51 21.84
CA TYR A 18 -6.13 -1.21 22.22
C TYR A 18 -7.47 -1.31 22.97
N THR A 19 -8.40 -2.16 22.52
CA THR A 19 -9.72 -2.25 23.17
C THR A 19 -9.74 -3.09 24.45
N CYS A 20 -8.65 -3.79 24.80
CA CYS A 20 -8.64 -4.74 25.92
C CYS A 20 -8.60 -3.99 27.27
N PRO A 21 -9.66 -4.03 28.09
CA PRO A 21 -9.71 -3.24 29.32
C PRO A 21 -8.69 -3.70 30.37
N ASN A 22 -8.35 -4.99 30.39
CA ASN A 22 -7.43 -5.58 31.37
C ASN A 22 -6.03 -5.81 30.79
N GLN A 23 -5.73 -5.23 29.62
CA GLN A 23 -4.42 -5.33 28.96
C GLN A 23 -3.91 -6.77 28.78
N CYS A 24 -4.82 -7.72 28.56
CA CYS A 24 -4.51 -9.13 28.33
C CYS A 24 -3.86 -9.41 26.96
N ILE A 25 -3.70 -8.38 26.13
CA ILE A 25 -3.24 -8.49 24.75
C ILE A 25 -2.21 -7.38 24.52
N THR A 26 -0.99 -7.77 24.14
CA THR A 26 0.10 -6.85 23.84
C THR A 26 0.66 -7.16 22.46
N MET A 27 0.94 -6.13 21.67
CA MET A 27 1.55 -6.30 20.36
C MET A 27 3.08 -6.36 20.49
N HIS A 28 3.72 -7.30 19.80
CA HIS A 28 5.17 -7.49 19.81
C HIS A 28 5.68 -7.86 18.41
N GLU A 29 6.98 -7.67 18.21
CA GLU A 29 7.68 -8.22 17.04
C GLU A 29 7.97 -9.70 17.26
N HIS A 30 7.61 -10.52 16.27
CA HIS A 30 7.88 -11.96 16.25
C HIS A 30 8.87 -12.31 15.13
N GLY A 31 9.95 -11.54 15.00
CA GLY A 31 10.99 -11.74 13.98
C GLY A 31 10.43 -11.76 12.56
N MET A 32 10.63 -12.88 11.84
CA MET A 32 10.14 -13.04 10.46
C MET A 32 8.61 -13.06 10.35
N GLU A 33 7.90 -13.29 11.46
CA GLU A 33 6.44 -13.28 11.50
C GLU A 33 5.87 -11.85 11.62
N GLY A 34 6.71 -10.92 12.06
CA GLY A 34 6.40 -9.49 12.22
C GLY A 34 5.51 -9.15 13.41
N TRP A 35 4.86 -7.98 13.32
CA TRP A 35 4.03 -7.40 14.38
C TRP A 35 2.72 -8.17 14.61
N LEU A 36 2.62 -8.82 15.77
CA LEU A 36 1.51 -9.72 16.12
C LEU A 36 1.14 -9.64 17.61
N PRO A 37 -0.11 -10.00 18.00
CA PRO A 37 -0.55 -9.96 19.39
C PRO A 37 -0.16 -11.21 20.19
N THR A 38 0.46 -10.98 21.35
CA THR A 38 0.64 -11.98 22.42
C THR A 38 -0.47 -11.86 23.45
N LEU A 39 -1.04 -13.00 23.88
CA LEU A 39 -2.17 -13.04 24.82
C LEU A 39 -1.70 -13.56 26.18
N ASN A 40 -1.94 -12.79 27.25
CA ASN A 40 -1.86 -13.23 28.63
C ASN A 40 -3.27 -13.26 29.23
N LEU A 41 -3.82 -14.47 29.42
CA LEU A 41 -5.22 -14.66 29.75
C LEU A 41 -5.51 -14.68 31.26
N THR A 42 -4.52 -14.51 32.13
CA THR A 42 -4.70 -14.59 33.59
C THR A 42 -5.79 -13.65 34.10
N ASN A 43 -5.84 -12.41 33.57
CA ASN A 43 -6.83 -11.40 33.97
C ASN A 43 -7.97 -11.24 32.94
N CYS A 44 -8.14 -12.19 32.02
CA CYS A 44 -9.12 -12.09 30.96
C CYS A 44 -10.54 -12.34 31.48
N ILE A 45 -11.39 -11.32 31.46
CA ILE A 45 -12.81 -11.39 31.85
C ILE A 45 -13.74 -11.88 30.72
N ASN A 46 -13.19 -12.41 29.62
CA ASN A 46 -13.95 -12.95 28.48
C ASN A 46 -15.02 -12.00 27.89
N CYS A 47 -14.80 -10.68 27.93
CA CYS A 47 -15.79 -9.67 27.48
C CYS A 47 -16.05 -9.64 25.95
N GLY A 48 -15.23 -10.32 25.14
CA GLY A 48 -15.38 -10.39 23.68
C GLY A 48 -15.12 -9.09 22.91
N LYS A 49 -14.63 -8.01 23.55
CA LYS A 49 -14.34 -6.74 22.84
C LYS A 49 -13.29 -6.89 21.73
N CYS A 50 -12.24 -7.66 21.99
CA CYS A 50 -11.14 -7.89 21.05
C CYS A 50 -11.58 -8.54 19.72
N THR A 51 -12.56 -9.45 19.77
CA THR A 51 -13.11 -10.10 18.57
C THR A 51 -14.07 -9.18 17.81
N LYS A 52 -14.89 -8.41 18.54
CA LYS A 52 -15.82 -7.41 17.97
C LYS A 52 -15.11 -6.29 17.19
N VAL A 53 -13.88 -5.92 17.58
CA VAL A 53 -13.11 -4.89 16.86
C VAL A 53 -12.19 -5.47 15.78
N CYS A 54 -11.93 -6.79 15.81
CA CYS A 54 -11.00 -7.42 14.90
C CYS A 54 -11.56 -7.42 13.46
N PRO A 55 -10.88 -6.78 12.48
CA PRO A 55 -11.37 -6.71 11.10
C PRO A 55 -11.43 -8.08 10.39
N VAL A 56 -10.77 -9.11 10.93
CA VAL A 56 -10.85 -10.48 10.41
C VAL A 56 -12.13 -11.19 10.86
N LYS A 57 -12.66 -10.84 12.04
CA LYS A 57 -13.84 -11.47 12.64
C LYS A 57 -15.11 -10.66 12.42
N THR A 58 -14.99 -9.34 12.50
CA THR A 58 -16.09 -8.40 12.33
C THR A 58 -15.87 -7.66 11.02
N LYS A 59 -16.64 -8.05 10.00
CA LYS A 59 -16.55 -7.46 8.67
C LYS A 59 -17.11 -6.04 8.69
N VAL A 60 -16.44 -5.16 7.97
CA VAL A 60 -16.96 -3.84 7.61
C VAL A 60 -17.65 -3.96 6.26
N ASP A 61 -18.79 -3.29 6.11
CA ASP A 61 -19.52 -3.27 4.86
C ASP A 61 -18.65 -2.70 3.73
N LYS A 62 -18.82 -3.27 2.54
CA LYS A 62 -18.09 -2.85 1.36
C LYS A 62 -19.06 -2.23 0.36
N HIS A 63 -18.65 -1.11 -0.20
CA HIS A 63 -19.45 -0.33 -1.14
C HIS A 63 -18.89 -0.48 -2.55
N GLU A 64 -19.79 -0.46 -3.53
CA GLU A 64 -19.43 -0.25 -4.93
C GLU A 64 -19.14 1.24 -5.17
N GLN A 65 -18.41 1.54 -6.23
CA GLN A 65 -18.05 2.91 -6.55
C GLN A 65 -19.29 3.68 -7.03
N VAL A 66 -19.52 4.85 -6.43
CA VAL A 66 -20.49 5.85 -6.87
C VAL A 66 -19.95 6.59 -8.09
N ASP A 67 -18.67 6.96 -8.04
CA ASP A 67 -18.00 7.72 -9.11
C ASP A 67 -16.50 7.34 -9.15
N VAL A 68 -15.87 7.58 -10.31
CA VAL A 68 -14.43 7.45 -10.49
C VAL A 68 -13.87 8.68 -11.19
N PHE A 69 -12.72 9.16 -10.71
CA PHE A 69 -12.00 10.27 -11.31
C PHE A 69 -10.54 9.93 -11.62
N ALA A 70 -10.03 10.47 -12.72
CA ALA A 70 -8.61 10.70 -12.94
C ALA A 70 -8.25 12.03 -12.30
N SER A 71 -7.28 12.06 -11.37
CA SER A 71 -7.01 13.24 -10.55
C SER A 71 -5.52 13.49 -10.31
N TRP A 72 -5.16 14.76 -10.18
CA TRP A 72 -3.86 15.23 -9.68
C TRP A 72 -3.97 16.55 -8.94
N HIS A 73 -2.95 16.85 -8.14
CA HIS A 73 -2.83 18.10 -7.41
C HIS A 73 -2.65 19.28 -8.40
N THR A 74 -3.37 20.38 -8.18
CA THR A 74 -3.30 21.57 -9.05
C THR A 74 -1.92 22.25 -8.99
N ASP A 75 -1.35 22.36 -7.79
CA ASP A 75 0.05 22.76 -7.59
C ASP A 75 1.04 21.74 -8.18
N SER A 76 1.79 22.18 -9.19
CA SER A 76 2.80 21.38 -9.89
C SER A 76 3.99 20.95 -9.01
N GLU A 77 4.37 21.74 -8.01
CA GLU A 77 5.46 21.40 -7.09
C GLU A 77 5.03 20.29 -6.13
N MET A 78 3.82 20.39 -5.59
CA MET A 78 3.23 19.32 -4.78
C MET A 78 3.06 18.04 -5.60
N ARG A 79 2.53 18.17 -6.84
CA ARG A 79 2.47 17.03 -7.77
C ARG A 79 3.83 16.39 -7.95
N ARG A 80 4.93 17.17 -8.04
CA ARG A 80 6.30 16.65 -8.16
C ARG A 80 6.83 15.94 -6.92
N LYS A 81 6.57 16.47 -5.72
CA LYS A 81 7.10 15.94 -4.44
C LYS A 81 6.40 14.69 -3.93
N CYS A 82 5.18 14.42 -4.39
CA CYS A 82 4.41 13.24 -3.98
C CYS A 82 4.80 11.98 -4.76
N ALA A 83 4.54 10.81 -4.17
CA ALA A 83 4.80 9.51 -4.81
C ALA A 83 4.05 9.31 -6.14
N SER A 84 2.92 9.98 -6.34
CA SER A 84 2.08 9.84 -7.54
C SER A 84 1.65 11.23 -8.05
N SER A 85 0.34 11.49 -8.07
CA SER A 85 -0.29 12.72 -8.56
C SER A 85 -0.40 13.85 -7.54
N GLY A 86 -0.17 13.56 -6.26
CA GLY A 86 -0.43 14.49 -5.15
C GLY A 86 -1.90 14.63 -4.74
N THR A 87 -2.81 13.82 -5.27
CA THR A 87 -4.23 13.88 -4.86
C THR A 87 -4.43 13.69 -3.34
N ALA A 88 -3.67 12.77 -2.72
CA ALA A 88 -3.73 12.58 -1.26
C ALA A 88 -3.31 13.82 -0.46
N SER A 89 -2.29 14.56 -0.92
CA SER A 89 -1.84 15.78 -0.25
C SER A 89 -2.82 16.92 -0.39
N ALA A 90 -3.45 17.06 -1.56
CA ALA A 90 -4.55 18.00 -1.77
C ALA A 90 -5.73 17.73 -0.81
N MET A 91 -6.10 16.46 -0.61
CA MET A 91 -7.13 16.08 0.36
C MET A 91 -6.73 16.45 1.80
N TYR A 92 -5.46 16.26 2.18
CA TYR A 92 -4.96 16.73 3.48
C TYR A 92 -5.02 18.25 3.63
N GLN A 93 -4.62 19.01 2.60
CA GLN A 93 -4.72 20.48 2.62
C GLN A 93 -6.17 20.93 2.81
N LYS A 94 -7.11 20.30 2.09
CA LYS A 94 -8.54 20.57 2.24
C LYS A 94 -9.03 20.26 3.66
N ALA A 95 -8.64 19.12 4.23
CA ALA A 95 -9.01 18.76 5.60
C ALA A 95 -8.48 19.78 6.62
N LEU A 96 -7.22 20.19 6.52
CA LEU A 96 -6.65 21.23 7.39
C LEU A 96 -7.36 22.58 7.23
N LYS A 97 -7.73 22.97 6.01
CA LYS A 97 -8.51 24.19 5.76
C LYS A 97 -9.88 24.17 6.45
N LYS A 98 -10.50 22.99 6.59
CA LYS A 98 -11.73 22.79 7.37
C LYS A 98 -11.50 22.75 8.90
N GLY A 99 -10.26 22.90 9.37
CA GLY A 99 -9.88 22.75 10.77
C GLY A 99 -9.91 21.30 11.27
N TRP A 100 -9.83 20.32 10.36
CA TRP A 100 -9.83 18.90 10.71
C TRP A 100 -8.41 18.41 10.97
N TYR A 101 -8.28 17.31 11.70
CA TYR A 101 -7.02 16.58 11.79
C TYR A 101 -6.78 15.75 10.52
N ILE A 102 -5.51 15.47 10.24
CA ILE A 102 -5.04 14.63 9.15
C ILE A 102 -4.29 13.42 9.69
N GLY A 103 -4.62 12.23 9.21
CA GLY A 103 -4.06 10.96 9.63
C GLY A 103 -3.33 10.25 8.49
N GLY A 104 -2.09 9.82 8.72
CA GLY A 104 -1.25 9.20 7.69
C GLY A 104 -0.03 8.48 8.26
N ALA A 105 0.76 7.85 7.37
CA ALA A 105 1.95 7.08 7.74
C ALA A 105 3.22 7.95 7.76
N VAL A 106 3.98 7.90 8.85
CA VAL A 106 5.24 8.64 9.06
C VAL A 106 6.39 7.68 9.28
N SER A 107 7.53 7.94 8.64
CA SER A 107 8.78 7.22 8.93
C SER A 107 9.43 7.83 10.18
N VAL A 108 9.45 7.11 11.29
CA VAL A 108 10.07 7.58 12.54
C VAL A 108 11.59 7.37 12.51
N ASN A 109 12.02 6.32 11.83
CA ASN A 109 13.41 6.04 11.49
C ASN A 109 13.46 5.21 10.19
N ALA A 110 14.61 4.60 9.90
CA ALA A 110 14.82 3.80 8.70
C ALA A 110 13.95 2.54 8.61
N LEU A 111 13.56 1.97 9.75
CA LEU A 111 12.89 0.67 9.87
C LEU A 111 11.44 0.78 10.38
N ASP A 112 11.11 1.83 11.13
CA ASP A 112 9.80 1.96 11.77
C ASP A 112 8.94 3.04 11.10
N VAL A 113 7.74 2.63 10.73
CA VAL A 113 6.68 3.49 10.19
C VAL A 113 5.49 3.45 11.12
N GLU A 114 4.99 4.61 11.52
CA GLU A 114 3.83 4.73 12.41
C GLU A 114 2.70 5.49 11.74
N MET A 115 1.46 5.11 12.02
CA MET A 115 0.30 5.93 11.72
C MET A 115 0.19 7.02 12.78
N GLN A 116 0.04 8.27 12.35
CA GLN A 116 -0.07 9.43 13.24
C GLN A 116 -1.19 10.35 12.78
N LEU A 117 -1.79 11.04 13.75
CA LEU A 117 -2.79 12.09 13.57
C LEU A 117 -2.16 13.46 13.88
N CYS A 118 -2.31 14.43 12.99
CA CYS A 118 -1.68 15.75 13.09
C CYS A 118 -2.67 16.87 12.71
N SER A 119 -2.40 18.10 13.13
CA SER A 119 -3.14 19.33 12.74
C SER A 119 -2.28 20.32 11.97
N GLU A 120 -1.01 19.99 11.71
CA GLU A 120 -0.03 20.91 11.16
C GLU A 120 0.24 20.65 9.67
N ALA A 121 0.33 21.72 8.88
CA ALA A 121 0.54 21.63 7.44
C ALA A 121 1.88 20.98 7.04
N ASN A 122 2.91 21.14 7.87
CA ASN A 122 4.23 20.52 7.63
C ASN A 122 4.18 18.98 7.65
N ALA A 123 3.20 18.37 8.32
CA ALA A 123 3.03 16.92 8.39
C ALA A 123 2.66 16.30 7.03
N ILE A 124 2.05 17.08 6.12
CA ILE A 124 1.62 16.60 4.80
C ILE A 124 2.80 15.97 4.05
N GLN A 125 3.96 16.62 4.05
CA GLN A 125 5.13 16.12 3.32
C GLN A 125 5.62 14.77 3.84
N GLU A 126 5.49 14.49 5.14
CA GLU A 126 5.85 13.20 5.72
C GLU A 126 4.86 12.08 5.33
N PHE A 127 3.59 12.43 5.13
CA PHE A 127 2.57 11.49 4.65
C PHE A 127 2.65 11.17 3.14
N CYS A 128 3.29 12.04 2.33
CA CYS A 128 3.27 11.98 0.86
C CYS A 128 4.13 10.88 0.22
N SER A 129 4.97 10.19 0.98
CA SER A 129 5.89 9.17 0.47
C SER A 129 5.35 7.75 0.65
N SER A 130 5.57 6.92 -0.37
CA SER A 130 5.31 5.47 -0.29
C SER A 130 6.31 4.80 0.64
N LYS A 131 5.80 3.88 1.47
CA LYS A 131 6.57 3.16 2.49
C LYS A 131 6.27 1.66 2.31
N TYR A 132 7.24 0.91 1.82
CA TYR A 132 7.06 -0.50 1.42
C TYR A 132 7.38 -1.48 2.56
N ILE A 133 6.99 -1.11 3.77
CA ILE A 133 7.21 -1.83 5.03
C ILE A 133 5.94 -1.76 5.88
N PHE A 134 5.80 -2.63 6.88
CA PHE A 134 4.67 -2.57 7.81
C PHE A 134 4.59 -1.22 8.55
N SER A 135 3.37 -0.74 8.79
CA SER A 135 3.11 0.49 9.55
C SER A 135 2.27 0.22 10.81
N TYR A 136 2.80 0.62 11.97
CA TYR A 136 2.20 0.41 13.28
C TYR A 136 1.04 1.38 13.51
N SER A 137 -0.08 0.90 14.06
CA SER A 137 -1.28 1.70 14.30
C SER A 137 -1.58 1.94 15.78
N ASP A 138 -0.78 1.39 16.69
CA ASP A 138 -1.09 1.37 18.12
C ASP A 138 -1.25 2.77 18.73
N LYS A 139 -0.41 3.74 18.30
CA LYS A 139 -0.46 5.12 18.78
C LYS A 139 -1.64 5.92 18.23
N ILE A 140 -2.02 5.72 16.97
CA ILE A 140 -3.07 6.53 16.33
C ILE A 140 -4.43 6.33 16.99
N TYR A 141 -4.72 5.15 17.54
CA TYR A 141 -6.00 4.89 18.20
C TYR A 141 -6.22 5.76 19.44
N VAL A 142 -5.16 6.02 20.20
CA VAL A 142 -5.20 6.94 21.35
C VAL A 142 -5.48 8.36 20.86
N GLN A 143 -4.78 8.80 19.83
CA GLN A 143 -4.94 10.14 19.23
C GLN A 143 -6.36 10.34 18.65
N ILE A 144 -6.89 9.35 17.92
CA ILE A 144 -8.26 9.37 17.38
C ILE A 144 -9.28 9.44 18.52
N LYS A 145 -9.11 8.65 19.58
CA LYS A 145 -10.03 8.66 20.71
C LYS A 145 -10.07 10.02 21.41
N GLN A 146 -8.92 10.67 21.55
CA GLN A 146 -8.84 12.02 22.09
C GLN A 146 -9.58 13.01 21.17
N ALA A 147 -9.23 13.07 19.89
CA ALA A 147 -9.86 13.97 18.91
C ALA A 147 -11.39 13.81 18.87
N LEU A 148 -11.89 12.58 18.85
CA LEU A 148 -13.32 12.29 18.85
C LEU A 148 -14.04 12.68 20.15
N THR A 149 -13.35 12.63 21.29
CA THR A 149 -13.89 13.06 22.59
C THR A 149 -14.00 14.59 22.64
N GLU A 150 -13.09 15.30 21.99
CA GLU A 150 -13.09 16.76 21.83
C GLU A 150 -13.98 17.25 20.66
N ASN A 151 -14.83 16.36 20.13
CA ASN A 151 -15.70 16.60 18.98
C ASN A 151 -15.00 17.08 17.70
N LYS A 152 -13.74 16.71 17.51
CA LYS A 152 -12.96 17.03 16.32
C LYS A 152 -13.24 16.04 15.19
N VAL A 153 -13.15 16.52 13.97
CA VAL A 153 -13.28 15.73 12.73
C VAL A 153 -11.89 15.46 12.18
N PHE A 154 -11.70 14.31 11.51
CA PHE A 154 -10.43 13.99 10.86
C PHE A 154 -10.58 13.32 9.49
N LEU A 155 -9.58 13.52 8.64
CA LEU A 155 -9.35 12.75 7.41
C LEU A 155 -8.23 11.74 7.70
N PHE A 156 -8.49 10.45 7.50
CA PHE A 156 -7.45 9.41 7.62
C PHE A 156 -7.19 8.75 6.28
N ILE A 157 -5.92 8.65 5.88
CA ILE A 157 -5.49 7.89 4.71
C ILE A 157 -4.56 6.75 5.16
N GLY A 158 -4.91 5.52 4.83
CA GLY A 158 -4.12 4.34 5.21
C GLY A 158 -4.41 3.11 4.36
N LEU A 159 -4.03 1.95 4.87
CA LEU A 159 -4.34 0.67 4.23
C LEU A 159 -5.78 0.24 4.56
N PRO A 160 -6.46 -0.52 3.70
CA PRO A 160 -7.86 -0.90 3.92
C PRO A 160 -8.04 -1.74 5.20
N CYS A 161 -7.04 -2.51 5.60
CA CYS A 161 -7.06 -3.24 6.88
C CYS A 161 -6.96 -2.33 8.11
N GLN A 162 -6.31 -1.16 7.98
CA GLN A 162 -6.23 -0.14 9.03
C GLN A 162 -7.54 0.67 9.06
N VAL A 163 -8.08 1.05 7.90
CA VAL A 163 -9.40 1.68 7.78
C VAL A 163 -10.48 0.82 8.44
N ALA A 164 -10.51 -0.49 8.14
CA ALA A 164 -11.48 -1.38 8.76
C ALA A 164 -11.32 -1.50 10.29
N ALA A 165 -10.08 -1.46 10.80
CA ALA A 165 -9.82 -1.45 12.23
C ALA A 165 -10.33 -0.16 12.91
N ILE A 166 -10.04 1.01 12.33
CA ILE A 166 -10.54 2.31 12.80
C ILE A 166 -12.07 2.35 12.77
N HIS A 167 -12.67 1.89 11.66
CA HIS A 167 -14.11 1.79 11.50
C HIS A 167 -14.75 0.98 12.63
N ASN A 168 -14.24 -0.22 12.90
CA ASN A 168 -14.78 -1.08 13.96
C ASN A 168 -14.58 -0.50 15.37
N LEU A 169 -13.44 0.13 15.64
CA LEU A 169 -13.15 0.76 16.93
C LEU A 169 -14.06 1.96 17.23
N PHE A 170 -14.37 2.77 16.22
CA PHE A 170 -15.02 4.06 16.39
C PHE A 170 -16.33 4.19 15.61
N LYS A 171 -17.01 3.06 15.34
CA LYS A 171 -18.24 2.99 14.51
C LYS A 171 -19.33 3.98 14.92
N LEU A 172 -19.47 4.28 16.22
CA LEU A 172 -20.49 5.18 16.75
C LEU A 172 -20.18 6.66 16.49
N LYS A 173 -18.99 6.98 15.99
CA LYS A 173 -18.51 8.33 15.69
C LYS A 173 -18.19 8.50 14.21
N ARG A 174 -18.77 7.67 13.33
CA ARG A 174 -18.45 7.60 11.90
C ARG A 174 -18.64 8.93 11.17
N ASP A 175 -19.55 9.79 11.63
CA ASP A 175 -19.81 11.11 11.03
C ASP A 175 -18.69 12.11 11.27
N GLN A 176 -17.78 11.83 12.23
CA GLN A 176 -16.63 12.67 12.56
C GLN A 176 -15.34 12.23 11.86
N MET A 177 -15.43 11.41 10.80
CA MET A 177 -14.27 10.94 10.06
C MET A 177 -14.55 10.77 8.57
N ILE A 178 -13.63 11.19 7.72
CA ILE A 178 -13.54 10.72 6.33
C ILE A 178 -12.40 9.69 6.28
N LEU A 179 -12.73 8.48 5.84
CA LEU A 179 -11.77 7.38 5.77
C LEU A 179 -11.40 7.14 4.32
N VAL A 180 -10.11 7.19 4.03
CA VAL A 180 -9.54 6.94 2.70
C VAL A 180 -8.61 5.75 2.79
N ASP A 181 -8.74 4.81 1.86
CA ASP A 181 -7.76 3.74 1.73
C ASP A 181 -6.93 3.84 0.45
N LEU A 182 -5.76 3.21 0.47
CA LEU A 182 -4.93 3.00 -0.70
C LEU A 182 -5.17 1.60 -1.26
N VAL A 183 -5.09 1.44 -2.58
CA VAL A 183 -4.87 0.11 -3.16
C VAL A 183 -3.48 -0.38 -2.74
N CYS A 184 -3.44 -1.58 -2.16
CA CYS A 184 -2.26 -2.09 -1.48
C CYS A 184 -1.99 -3.53 -1.92
N HIS A 185 -0.74 -3.81 -2.30
CA HIS A 185 -0.29 -5.15 -2.73
C HIS A 185 0.08 -6.05 -1.55
N GLY A 186 0.71 -5.49 -0.53
CA GLY A 186 1.10 -6.24 0.66
C GLY A 186 2.04 -5.47 1.57
N ALA A 187 2.15 -5.96 2.81
CA ALA A 187 3.11 -5.51 3.80
C ALA A 187 4.03 -6.67 4.19
N ASN A 188 5.19 -6.36 4.74
CA ASN A 188 6.22 -7.32 5.15
C ASN A 188 6.80 -6.94 6.51
N THR A 189 7.47 -7.88 7.18
CA THR A 189 8.19 -7.62 8.43
C THR A 189 9.37 -6.66 8.20
N LYS A 190 9.69 -5.84 9.19
CA LYS A 190 10.87 -4.96 9.12
C LYS A 190 12.19 -5.73 9.10
N GLU A 191 12.21 -6.99 9.52
CA GLU A 191 13.42 -7.80 9.54
C GLU A 191 14.04 -7.98 8.15
N TYR A 192 13.24 -8.09 7.08
CA TYR A 192 13.77 -8.16 5.71
C TYR A 192 14.49 -6.86 5.32
N LEU A 193 13.89 -5.71 5.63
CA LEU A 193 14.53 -4.42 5.33
C LEU A 193 15.79 -4.23 6.18
N LYS A 194 15.76 -4.65 7.44
CA LYS A 194 16.92 -4.59 8.33
C LYS A 194 18.09 -5.42 7.82
N GLN A 195 17.85 -6.66 7.38
CA GLN A 195 18.88 -7.49 6.78
C GLN A 195 19.41 -6.90 5.47
N HIS A 196 18.51 -6.36 4.64
CA HIS A 196 18.90 -5.68 3.41
C HIS A 196 19.79 -4.45 3.67
N ILE A 197 19.39 -3.57 4.59
CA ILE A 197 20.19 -2.41 4.99
C ILE A 197 21.56 -2.87 5.48
N ALA A 198 21.64 -3.90 6.34
CA ALA A 198 22.92 -4.42 6.84
C ALA A 198 23.82 -5.00 5.75
N HIS A 199 23.25 -5.41 4.62
CA HIS A 199 24.00 -5.95 3.48
C HIS A 199 24.57 -4.86 2.57
N VAL A 200 23.80 -3.81 2.31
CA VAL A 200 24.18 -2.76 1.34
C VAL A 200 24.72 -1.48 1.99
N ALA A 201 24.51 -1.33 3.30
CA ALA A 201 24.88 -0.15 4.07
C ALA A 201 25.13 -0.51 5.56
N ASP A 202 25.43 0.52 6.36
CA ASP A 202 25.55 0.39 7.81
C ASP A 202 24.23 0.80 8.47
N VAL A 203 23.55 -0.15 9.12
CA VAL A 203 22.22 0.05 9.75
C VAL A 203 22.23 1.24 10.72
N GLU A 204 23.31 1.44 11.47
CA GLU A 204 23.38 2.54 12.45
C GLU A 204 23.52 3.91 11.79
N LYS A 205 24.00 3.95 10.54
CA LYS A 205 24.16 5.20 9.78
C LYS A 205 22.90 5.58 9.02
N VAL A 206 22.04 4.63 8.68
CA VAL A 206 20.82 4.91 7.90
C VAL A 206 19.72 5.48 8.79
N LYS A 207 19.28 6.71 8.49
CA LYS A 207 18.20 7.38 9.22
C LYS A 207 16.87 7.37 8.49
N LYS A 208 16.88 7.39 7.15
CA LYS A 208 15.67 7.44 6.32
C LYS A 208 15.84 6.54 5.09
N VAL A 209 14.77 5.83 4.74
CA VAL A 209 14.68 5.04 3.50
C VAL A 209 13.57 5.62 2.64
N ILE A 210 13.86 5.82 1.36
CA ILE A 210 12.95 6.34 0.36
C ILE A 210 12.76 5.24 -0.69
N PHE A 211 11.51 4.84 -0.91
CA PHE A 211 11.18 3.74 -1.84
C PHE A 211 10.69 4.22 -3.22
N ARG A 212 10.46 5.53 -3.35
CA ARG A 212 9.87 6.12 -4.54
C ARG A 212 10.17 7.61 -4.64
N GLU A 213 10.54 8.06 -5.83
CA GLU A 213 10.69 9.48 -6.19
C GLU A 213 9.93 9.72 -7.50
N GLY A 214 8.74 10.31 -7.39
CA GLY A 214 7.80 10.38 -8.52
C GLY A 214 7.44 8.99 -9.04
N GLU A 215 7.58 8.76 -10.34
CA GLU A 215 7.30 7.45 -10.96
C GLU A 215 8.46 6.46 -10.85
N ARG A 216 9.64 6.91 -10.41
CA ARG A 216 10.82 6.05 -10.27
C ARG A 216 10.70 5.24 -8.98
N PHE A 217 10.58 3.92 -9.14
CA PHE A 217 10.80 2.98 -8.04
C PHE A 217 12.31 2.84 -7.81
N LEU A 218 12.73 3.08 -6.57
CA LEU A 218 14.11 2.98 -6.14
C LEU A 218 14.15 2.67 -4.65
N ILE A 219 15.28 2.22 -4.14
CA ILE A 219 15.56 2.34 -2.72
C ILE A 219 16.72 3.32 -2.55
N LYS A 220 16.51 4.33 -1.71
CA LYS A 220 17.51 5.35 -1.39
C LYS A 220 17.60 5.49 0.12
N MET A 221 18.80 5.36 0.64
CA MET A 221 19.10 5.40 2.07
C MET A 221 19.86 6.69 2.38
N LEU A 222 19.38 7.44 3.36
CA LEU A 222 19.96 8.71 3.80
C LEU A 222 20.48 8.60 5.22
N ASP A 223 21.64 9.21 5.49
CA ASP A 223 22.17 9.33 6.84
C ASP A 223 21.50 10.47 7.64
N LYS A 224 21.95 10.66 8.89
CA LYS A 224 21.43 11.72 9.77
C LYS A 224 21.63 13.15 9.25
N LYS A 225 22.56 13.36 8.32
CA LYS A 225 22.83 14.66 7.66
C LYS A 225 22.10 14.79 6.33
N GLY A 226 21.30 13.79 5.93
CA GLY A 226 20.63 13.74 4.64
C GLY A 226 21.54 13.33 3.47
N LYS A 227 22.75 12.83 3.74
CA LYS A 227 23.65 12.34 2.69
C LYS A 227 23.17 10.96 2.21
N VAL A 228 23.15 10.77 0.89
CA VAL A 228 22.89 9.46 0.28
C VAL A 228 24.04 8.51 0.60
N VAL A 229 23.71 7.37 1.23
CA VAL A 229 24.66 6.30 1.54
C VAL A 229 24.46 5.06 0.68
N TYR A 230 23.28 4.90 0.08
CA TYR A 230 22.97 3.87 -0.91
C TYR A 230 21.80 4.34 -1.78
N GLU A 231 21.87 4.08 -3.09
CA GLU A 231 20.79 4.31 -4.05
C GLU A 231 20.84 3.24 -5.14
N GLU A 232 19.72 2.56 -5.38
CA GLU A 232 19.56 1.65 -6.51
C GLU A 232 18.12 1.67 -7.04
N SER A 233 17.97 1.63 -8.36
CA SER A 233 16.68 1.61 -9.06
C SER A 233 16.51 0.43 -10.02
N SER A 234 17.55 -0.37 -10.19
CA SER A 234 17.56 -1.52 -11.10
C SER A 234 16.86 -2.71 -10.46
N TRP A 235 15.83 -3.23 -11.14
CA TRP A 235 14.98 -4.31 -10.62
C TRP A 235 15.70 -5.56 -10.15
N TYR A 236 16.84 -5.94 -10.73
CA TYR A 236 17.58 -7.16 -10.36
C TYR A 236 18.86 -6.90 -9.55
N LYS A 237 19.20 -5.63 -9.28
CA LYS A 237 20.36 -5.29 -8.45
C LYS A 237 20.00 -5.09 -6.98
N ASP A 238 18.76 -4.70 -6.72
CA ASP A 238 18.25 -4.50 -5.36
C ASP A 238 17.25 -5.59 -4.96
N MET A 239 17.64 -6.44 -4.01
CA MET A 239 16.86 -7.61 -3.61
C MET A 239 15.56 -7.24 -2.89
N TYR A 240 15.55 -6.13 -2.15
CA TYR A 240 14.37 -5.67 -1.45
C TYR A 240 13.32 -5.15 -2.44
N GLN A 241 13.71 -4.25 -3.35
CA GLN A 241 12.82 -3.75 -4.40
C GLN A 241 12.33 -4.86 -5.30
N PHE A 242 13.22 -5.75 -5.75
CA PHE A 242 12.88 -6.91 -6.55
C PHE A 242 11.78 -7.74 -5.87
N GLY A 243 12.02 -8.19 -4.64
CA GLY A 243 11.11 -9.10 -3.96
C GLY A 243 9.82 -8.42 -3.51
N TYR A 244 9.86 -7.15 -3.12
CA TYR A 244 8.66 -6.41 -2.76
C TYR A 244 7.74 -6.25 -3.97
N HIS A 245 8.25 -5.81 -5.11
CA HIS A 245 7.43 -5.58 -6.30
C HIS A 245 7.02 -6.87 -7.02
N LYS A 246 7.75 -7.98 -6.83
CA LYS A 246 7.30 -9.31 -7.27
C LYS A 246 6.30 -9.97 -6.32
N GLY A 247 6.13 -9.45 -5.11
CA GLY A 247 5.24 -10.00 -4.09
C GLY A 247 5.75 -11.32 -3.52
N ILE A 248 7.06 -11.40 -3.24
CA ILE A 248 7.72 -12.64 -2.80
C ILE A 248 7.62 -12.82 -1.28
N PHE A 249 7.81 -11.74 -0.52
CA PHE A 249 7.97 -11.78 0.93
C PHE A 249 6.90 -10.99 1.71
N TYR A 250 5.71 -10.80 1.13
CA TYR A 250 4.59 -10.26 1.91
C TYR A 250 4.19 -11.21 3.05
N ARG A 251 3.49 -10.66 4.05
CA ARG A 251 2.88 -11.44 5.14
C ARG A 251 1.80 -12.36 4.60
N GLN A 252 1.59 -13.49 5.28
CA GLN A 252 0.66 -14.52 4.81
C GLN A 252 -0.77 -13.99 4.61
N ASN A 253 -1.23 -13.11 5.50
CA ASN A 253 -2.55 -12.50 5.42
C ASN A 253 -2.73 -11.60 4.18
N CYS A 254 -1.65 -11.13 3.56
CA CYS A 254 -1.70 -10.31 2.34
C CYS A 254 -2.04 -11.14 1.09
N TYR A 255 -1.61 -12.40 1.01
CA TYR A 255 -2.00 -13.32 -0.07
C TYR A 255 -3.45 -13.81 0.06
N LEU A 256 -4.05 -13.62 1.23
CA LEU A 256 -5.46 -13.93 1.53
C LEU A 256 -6.27 -12.67 1.81
N CYS A 257 -5.79 -11.50 1.34
CA CYS A 257 -6.33 -10.22 1.75
C CYS A 257 -7.79 -10.05 1.30
N GLN A 258 -8.72 -10.05 2.25
CA GLN A 258 -10.13 -9.82 1.93
C GLN A 258 -10.42 -8.43 1.35
N TYR A 259 -9.47 -7.49 1.39
CA TYR A 259 -9.63 -6.12 0.86
C TYR A 259 -9.06 -5.94 -0.55
N ALA A 260 -8.42 -6.97 -1.12
CA ALA A 260 -8.02 -6.97 -2.53
C ALA A 260 -9.24 -7.32 -3.38
N SER A 261 -10.11 -6.32 -3.55
CA SER A 261 -11.45 -6.44 -4.11
C SER A 261 -11.93 -5.06 -4.60
N ALA A 262 -12.86 -5.08 -5.56
CA ALA A 262 -13.42 -3.88 -6.17
C ALA A 262 -14.28 -3.13 -5.17
N LYS A 263 -15.07 -3.84 -4.35
CA LYS A 263 -15.86 -3.21 -3.29
C LYS A 263 -14.96 -2.78 -2.13
N ARG A 264 -15.13 -1.56 -1.65
CA ARG A 264 -14.21 -0.89 -0.70
C ARG A 264 -14.87 -0.57 0.62
N VAL A 265 -14.06 -0.50 1.69
CA VAL A 265 -14.51 -0.23 3.07
C VAL A 265 -14.36 1.24 3.50
N SER A 266 -13.80 2.07 2.64
CA SER A 266 -13.50 3.49 2.85
C SER A 266 -14.53 4.37 2.14
N ASP A 267 -14.56 5.67 2.46
CA ASP A 267 -15.31 6.68 1.69
C ASP A 267 -14.70 6.89 0.29
N ILE A 268 -13.37 6.85 0.22
CA ILE A 268 -12.58 7.12 -0.98
C ILE A 268 -11.42 6.13 -1.04
N THR A 269 -11.12 5.61 -2.22
CA THR A 269 -9.93 4.80 -2.48
C THR A 269 -9.01 5.50 -3.47
N LEU A 270 -7.70 5.54 -3.18
CA LEU A 270 -6.68 6.11 -4.06
C LEU A 270 -5.73 5.02 -4.60
N LYS A 271 -5.32 5.16 -5.86
CA LYS A 271 -4.27 4.35 -6.51
C LYS A 271 -3.58 5.11 -7.62
N ASP A 272 -2.45 4.59 -8.11
CA ASP A 272 -1.92 4.96 -9.41
C ASP A 272 -2.93 4.56 -10.51
N TYR A 273 -3.12 5.39 -11.54
CA TYR A 273 -4.14 5.14 -12.55
C TYR A 273 -3.66 4.15 -13.63
N TRP A 274 -3.53 2.87 -13.27
CA TRP A 274 -3.33 1.80 -14.25
C TRP A 274 -4.59 1.55 -15.07
N GLY A 275 -4.42 1.42 -16.40
CA GLY A 275 -5.51 1.30 -17.38
C GLY A 275 -6.09 2.64 -17.85
N LEU A 276 -5.47 3.78 -17.51
CA LEU A 276 -5.96 5.10 -17.90
C LEU A 276 -6.02 5.24 -19.43
N GLY A 277 -7.22 5.46 -19.95
CA GLY A 277 -7.44 5.70 -21.36
C GLY A 277 -7.72 4.43 -22.17
N GLU A 278 -7.77 3.26 -21.54
CA GLU A 278 -8.04 1.98 -22.21
C GLU A 278 -9.53 1.82 -22.54
N MET A 279 -10.44 2.33 -21.70
CA MET A 279 -11.88 2.26 -21.96
C MET A 279 -12.40 3.46 -22.74
N VAL A 280 -11.91 4.66 -22.41
CA VAL A 280 -12.30 5.91 -23.06
C VAL A 280 -11.04 6.74 -23.33
N PRO A 281 -10.81 7.28 -24.53
CA PRO A 281 -9.65 8.13 -24.80
C PRO A 281 -9.54 9.33 -23.83
N ILE A 282 -8.33 9.88 -23.72
CA ILE A 282 -8.05 11.07 -22.91
C ILE A 282 -7.29 12.09 -23.74
N ASP A 283 -7.40 13.36 -23.35
CA ASP A 283 -6.73 14.52 -23.94
C ASP A 283 -5.81 15.26 -22.95
N TYR A 284 -5.61 14.71 -21.75
CA TYR A 284 -4.74 15.22 -20.69
C TYR A 284 -3.55 14.26 -20.41
N PRO A 285 -2.55 14.67 -19.61
CA PRO A 285 -1.36 13.86 -19.36
C PRO A 285 -1.68 12.49 -18.74
N LYS A 286 -0.99 11.44 -19.20
CA LYS A 286 -1.11 10.08 -18.63
C LYS A 286 -0.24 9.85 -17.39
N GLU A 287 0.87 10.58 -17.29
CA GLU A 287 1.84 10.42 -16.22
C GLU A 287 1.35 11.10 -14.94
N ARG A 288 1.64 10.47 -13.80
CA ARG A 288 1.36 11.00 -12.45
C ARG A 288 -0.10 11.39 -12.28
N VAL A 289 -0.98 10.49 -12.69
CA VAL A 289 -2.43 10.57 -12.48
C VAL A 289 -2.83 9.49 -11.48
N SER A 290 -3.63 9.85 -10.49
CA SER A 290 -4.22 8.89 -9.57
C SER A 290 -5.65 8.58 -9.99
N ALA A 291 -6.06 7.33 -9.83
CA ALA A 291 -7.48 7.01 -9.82
C ALA A 291 -8.04 7.30 -8.43
N VAL A 292 -9.16 8.00 -8.40
CA VAL A 292 -9.94 8.29 -7.19
C VAL A 292 -11.25 7.55 -7.34
N LEU A 293 -11.41 6.48 -6.57
CA LEU A 293 -12.62 5.68 -6.53
C LEU A 293 -13.46 6.22 -5.36
N ILE A 294 -14.61 6.78 -5.66
CA ILE A 294 -15.54 7.30 -4.66
C ILE A 294 -16.52 6.20 -4.28
N ASN A 295 -16.55 5.81 -3.02
CA ASN A 295 -17.31 4.64 -2.57
C ASN A 295 -18.57 5.01 -1.77
N THR A 296 -18.67 6.26 -1.29
CA THR A 296 -19.82 6.77 -0.52
C THR A 296 -20.17 8.19 -0.94
N ASP A 297 -21.42 8.61 -0.72
CA ASP A 297 -21.86 9.99 -0.98
C ASP A 297 -21.07 11.01 -0.14
N ARG A 298 -20.66 10.63 1.07
CA ARG A 298 -19.80 11.47 1.92
C ARG A 298 -18.40 11.65 1.33
N GLY A 299 -17.85 10.59 0.75
CA GLY A 299 -16.62 10.65 -0.03
C GLY A 299 -16.77 11.56 -1.25
N LEU A 300 -17.89 11.44 -1.97
CA LEU A 300 -18.19 12.28 -3.13
C LEU A 300 -18.25 13.76 -2.75
N ASN A 301 -19.02 14.09 -1.71
CA ASN A 301 -19.16 15.46 -1.22
C ASN A 301 -17.80 16.06 -0.83
N PHE A 302 -17.00 15.33 -0.04
CA PHE A 302 -15.67 15.80 0.36
C PHE A 302 -14.73 16.00 -0.85
N PHE A 303 -14.76 15.08 -1.83
CA PHE A 303 -13.91 15.18 -3.00
C PHE A 303 -14.34 16.30 -3.95
N ASN A 304 -15.64 16.53 -4.11
CA ASN A 304 -16.17 17.68 -4.86
C ASN A 304 -15.70 19.00 -4.23
N GLU A 305 -15.71 19.12 -2.90
CA GLU A 305 -15.14 20.30 -2.24
C GLU A 305 -13.63 20.48 -2.53
N CYS A 306 -12.88 19.39 -2.74
CA CYS A 306 -11.47 19.48 -3.16
C CYS A 306 -11.34 20.04 -4.59
N ILE A 307 -12.26 19.66 -5.49
CA ILE A 307 -12.30 20.13 -6.89
C ILE A 307 -12.71 21.59 -6.95
N GLU A 308 -13.82 21.94 -6.30
CA GLU A 308 -14.42 23.28 -6.31
C GLU A 308 -13.48 24.35 -5.73
N GLU A 309 -12.71 24.00 -4.71
CA GLU A 309 -11.71 24.90 -4.12
C GLU A 309 -10.35 24.85 -4.82
N GLY A 310 -10.24 24.12 -5.94
CA GLY A 310 -9.04 24.12 -6.79
C GLY A 310 -7.85 23.35 -6.23
N PHE A 311 -8.02 22.50 -5.22
CA PHE A 311 -6.93 21.68 -4.69
C PHE A 311 -6.51 20.56 -5.67
N VAL A 312 -7.47 20.04 -6.43
CA VAL A 312 -7.25 19.01 -7.45
C VAL A 312 -7.85 19.40 -8.79
N VAL A 313 -7.24 18.90 -9.86
CA VAL A 313 -7.87 18.76 -11.16
C VAL A 313 -8.39 17.33 -11.26
N ALA A 314 -9.66 17.17 -11.64
CA ALA A 314 -10.30 15.85 -11.73
C ALA A 314 -11.16 15.72 -12.99
N TYR A 315 -11.09 14.56 -13.64
CA TYR A 315 -11.89 14.20 -14.80
C TYR A 315 -12.67 12.93 -14.50
N LYS A 316 -13.99 12.92 -14.69
CA LYS A 316 -14.82 11.72 -14.53
C LYS A 316 -14.41 10.61 -15.49
N ARG A 317 -14.42 9.37 -15.02
CA ARG A 317 -14.02 8.17 -15.77
C ARG A 317 -15.03 7.04 -15.59
N PRO A 318 -15.03 6.03 -16.48
CA PRO A 318 -15.86 4.84 -16.30
C PRO A 318 -15.50 4.13 -14.98
N LEU A 319 -16.52 3.68 -14.24
CA LEU A 319 -16.36 3.01 -12.94
C LEU A 319 -15.42 1.80 -13.00
N ASP A 320 -15.54 1.02 -14.08
CA ASP A 320 -14.78 -0.21 -14.29
C ASP A 320 -13.33 0.02 -14.71
N GLU A 321 -12.97 1.19 -15.27
CA GLU A 321 -11.67 1.41 -15.89
C GLU A 321 -10.50 1.17 -14.92
N PRO A 322 -10.45 1.80 -13.73
CA PRO A 322 -9.36 1.55 -12.80
C PRO A 322 -9.37 0.14 -12.20
N ILE A 323 -10.52 -0.55 -12.19
CA ILE A 323 -10.69 -1.92 -11.68
C ILE A 323 -10.11 -2.92 -12.68
N LYS A 324 -10.45 -2.79 -13.96
CA LYS A 324 -9.92 -3.64 -15.04
C LYS A 324 -8.42 -3.45 -15.22
N GLY A 325 -7.93 -2.23 -15.04
CA GLY A 325 -6.50 -1.91 -15.12
C GLY A 325 -5.65 -2.38 -13.93
N ASP A 326 -6.24 -2.94 -12.86
CA ASP A 326 -5.47 -3.37 -11.68
C ASP A 326 -6.04 -4.65 -11.04
N SER A 327 -5.27 -5.74 -11.13
CA SER A 327 -5.61 -7.02 -10.51
C SER A 327 -5.81 -6.93 -8.99
N GLN A 328 -5.18 -5.99 -8.30
CA GLN A 328 -5.29 -5.82 -6.85
C GLN A 328 -6.69 -5.33 -6.42
N LEU A 329 -7.47 -4.77 -7.34
CA LEU A 329 -8.89 -4.49 -7.17
C LEU A 329 -9.78 -5.69 -7.53
N GLN A 330 -9.21 -6.84 -7.89
CA GLN A 330 -9.97 -8.02 -8.30
C GLN A 330 -9.70 -9.19 -7.35
N HIS A 331 -8.43 -9.43 -7.02
CA HIS A 331 -8.01 -10.50 -6.12
C HIS A 331 -6.69 -10.15 -5.41
N PRO A 332 -6.34 -10.84 -4.30
CA PRO A 332 -5.04 -10.70 -3.66
C PRO A 332 -3.89 -11.10 -4.59
N VAL A 333 -2.67 -10.64 -4.27
CA VAL A 333 -1.47 -11.14 -4.96
C VAL A 333 -1.42 -12.66 -4.86
N LEU A 334 -1.24 -13.32 -6.01
CA LEU A 334 -1.17 -14.77 -6.09
C LEU A 334 0.18 -15.26 -5.57
N ILE A 335 0.17 -16.41 -4.89
CA ILE A 335 1.40 -17.11 -4.50
C ILE A 335 2.08 -17.62 -5.77
N LYS A 336 3.30 -17.15 -6.03
CA LYS A 336 4.11 -17.53 -7.18
C LYS A 336 5.19 -18.55 -6.79
N PRO A 337 5.74 -19.33 -7.74
CA PRO A 337 6.85 -20.26 -7.47
C PRO A 337 8.05 -19.58 -6.79
N GLU A 338 8.32 -18.32 -7.10
CA GLU A 338 9.41 -17.53 -6.50
C GLU A 338 9.23 -17.36 -4.99
N LYS A 339 8.00 -17.19 -4.51
CA LYS A 339 7.69 -17.13 -3.08
C LYS A 339 7.97 -18.47 -2.39
N LEU A 340 7.51 -19.57 -2.98
CA LEU A 340 7.73 -20.91 -2.41
C LEU A 340 9.23 -21.23 -2.33
N SER A 341 9.97 -20.89 -3.40
CA SER A 341 11.43 -21.02 -3.42
C SER A 341 12.09 -20.13 -2.36
N PHE A 342 11.64 -18.89 -2.20
CA PHE A 342 12.14 -17.98 -1.17
C PHE A 342 11.93 -18.56 0.23
N GLU A 343 10.71 -19.02 0.55
CA GLU A 343 10.40 -19.61 1.86
C GLU A 343 11.25 -20.85 2.16
N GLN A 344 11.43 -21.73 1.17
CA GLN A 344 12.29 -22.89 1.31
C GLN A 344 13.75 -22.50 1.59
N LEU A 345 14.29 -21.52 0.86
CA LEU A 345 15.66 -21.05 1.05
C LEU A 345 15.84 -20.38 2.41
N MET A 346 14.87 -19.58 2.85
CA MET A 346 14.88 -18.95 4.18
C MET A 346 14.95 -20.00 5.31
N MET A 347 14.21 -21.11 5.17
CA MET A 347 14.29 -22.21 6.14
C MET A 347 15.65 -22.93 6.11
N GLN A 348 16.25 -23.07 4.93
CA GLN A 348 17.53 -23.78 4.76
C GLN A 348 18.74 -22.95 5.18
N ASN A 349 18.69 -21.62 5.04
CA ASN A 349 19.82 -20.74 5.26
C ASN A 349 19.78 -19.97 6.59
N GLY A 350 18.93 -20.38 7.53
CA GLY A 350 18.83 -19.74 8.85
C GLY A 350 18.17 -18.37 8.83
N ASN A 351 17.22 -18.14 7.92
CA ASN A 351 16.52 -16.87 7.70
C ASN A 351 17.41 -15.73 7.21
N ASP A 352 18.34 -16.02 6.30
CA ASP A 352 19.13 -15.01 5.57
C ASP A 352 18.39 -14.55 4.30
N PHE A 353 17.76 -13.39 4.40
CA PHE A 353 16.99 -12.73 3.34
C PHE A 353 17.82 -12.51 2.07
N GLU A 354 19.02 -11.98 2.19
CA GLU A 354 19.83 -11.58 1.04
C GLU A 354 20.31 -12.79 0.25
N SER A 355 20.80 -13.81 0.95
CA SER A 355 21.22 -15.06 0.31
C SER A 355 20.05 -15.75 -0.39
N ALA A 356 18.87 -15.82 0.24
CA ALA A 356 17.68 -16.41 -0.37
C ALA A 356 17.21 -15.60 -1.59
N MET A 357 17.08 -14.28 -1.45
CA MET A 357 16.58 -13.43 -2.52
C MET A 357 17.50 -13.38 -3.73
N LYS A 358 18.82 -13.41 -3.56
CA LYS A 358 19.77 -13.46 -4.69
C LYS A 358 19.55 -14.68 -5.57
N VAL A 359 19.38 -15.86 -4.95
CA VAL A 359 19.10 -17.10 -5.70
C VAL A 359 17.79 -16.97 -6.46
N VAL A 360 16.73 -16.48 -5.81
CA VAL A 360 15.42 -16.28 -6.44
C VAL A 360 15.48 -15.26 -7.57
N ALA A 361 16.19 -14.14 -7.40
CA ALA A 361 16.35 -13.11 -8.41
C ALA A 361 17.07 -13.63 -9.66
N VAL A 362 18.20 -14.31 -9.49
CA VAL A 362 18.97 -14.90 -10.61
C VAL A 362 18.13 -15.94 -11.36
N GLN A 363 17.46 -16.84 -10.65
CA GLN A 363 16.59 -17.84 -11.28
C GLN A 363 15.44 -17.19 -12.05
N THR A 364 14.85 -16.12 -11.49
CA THR A 364 13.77 -15.37 -12.14
C THR A 364 14.28 -14.66 -13.40
N GLU A 365 15.42 -13.97 -13.31
CA GLU A 365 16.04 -13.29 -14.44
C GLU A 365 16.36 -14.24 -15.59
N LEU A 366 16.94 -15.41 -15.29
CA LEU A 366 17.23 -16.45 -16.28
C LEU A 366 15.96 -16.94 -16.99
N LYS A 367 14.89 -17.22 -16.23
CA LYS A 367 13.59 -17.65 -16.80
C LYS A 367 12.98 -16.56 -17.68
N GLU A 368 12.98 -15.32 -17.22
CA GLU A 368 12.44 -14.19 -18.00
C GLU A 368 13.25 -13.96 -19.28
N ASN A 369 14.59 -14.04 -19.21
CA ASN A 369 15.46 -13.91 -20.38
C ASN A 369 15.24 -15.03 -21.39
N GLN A 370 15.07 -16.27 -20.93
CA GLN A 370 14.69 -17.38 -21.81
C GLN A 370 13.33 -17.15 -22.47
N GLN A 371 12.34 -16.66 -21.72
CA GLN A 371 11.02 -16.36 -22.26
C GLN A 371 11.05 -15.23 -23.28
N ARG A 372 11.80 -14.14 -23.01
CA ARG A 372 12.01 -13.03 -23.95
C ARG A 372 12.65 -13.52 -25.25
N ARG A 373 13.67 -14.37 -25.18
CA ARG A 373 14.30 -15.00 -26.35
C ARG A 373 13.31 -15.86 -27.15
N LYS A 374 12.47 -16.66 -26.47
CA LYS A 374 11.41 -17.45 -27.13
C LYS A 374 10.38 -16.57 -27.82
N ASN A 375 9.93 -15.50 -27.16
CA ASN A 375 8.97 -14.55 -27.72
C ASN A 375 9.55 -13.81 -28.94
N ALA A 376 10.80 -13.36 -28.86
CA ALA A 376 11.50 -12.73 -29.98
C ALA A 376 11.63 -13.68 -31.20
N ARG A 377 11.95 -14.95 -30.97
CA ARG A 377 11.97 -15.97 -32.03
C ARG A 377 10.60 -16.17 -32.67
N LYS A 378 9.52 -16.24 -31.87
CA LYS A 378 8.14 -16.33 -32.38
C LYS A 378 7.76 -15.10 -33.21
N ALA A 379 8.05 -13.89 -32.72
CA ALA A 379 7.77 -12.66 -33.44
C ALA A 379 8.49 -12.61 -34.79
N CYS A 380 9.77 -13.02 -34.83
CA CYS A 380 10.55 -13.12 -36.07
C CYS A 380 9.93 -14.14 -37.04
N PHE A 381 9.51 -15.31 -36.56
CA PHE A 381 8.82 -16.32 -37.37
C PHE A 381 7.50 -15.80 -37.96
N TYR A 382 6.67 -15.11 -37.16
CA TYR A 382 5.42 -14.52 -37.66
C TYR A 382 5.66 -13.40 -38.67
N ALA A 383 6.66 -12.54 -38.45
CA ALA A 383 7.04 -11.51 -39.40
C ALA A 383 7.52 -12.10 -40.74
N PHE A 384 8.31 -13.18 -40.68
CA PHE A 384 8.76 -13.91 -41.88
C PHE A 384 7.60 -14.56 -42.63
N ARG A 385 6.68 -15.23 -41.91
CA ARG A 385 5.48 -15.83 -42.50
C ARG A 385 4.56 -14.78 -43.14
N SER A 386 4.40 -13.62 -42.50
CA SER A 386 3.63 -12.49 -43.07
C SER A 386 4.27 -11.98 -44.36
N LYS A 387 5.59 -11.82 -44.41
CA LYS A 387 6.30 -11.45 -45.64
C LYS A 387 6.10 -12.46 -46.76
N ILE A 388 6.19 -13.77 -46.47
CA ILE A 388 5.92 -14.82 -47.48
C ILE A 388 4.47 -14.75 -47.96
N TYR A 389 3.51 -14.58 -47.06
CA TYR A 389 2.09 -14.46 -47.42
C TYR A 389 1.83 -13.28 -48.36
N HIS A 390 2.41 -12.11 -48.07
CA HIS A 390 2.32 -10.94 -48.95
C HIS A 390 3.01 -11.17 -50.31
N LEU A 391 4.20 -11.79 -50.32
CA LEU A 391 4.90 -12.16 -51.56
C LEU A 391 4.08 -13.13 -52.43
N ILE A 392 3.41 -14.11 -51.83
CA ILE A 392 2.56 -15.06 -52.54
C ILE A 392 1.33 -14.33 -53.12
N ILE A 393 0.66 -13.49 -52.34
CA ILE A 393 -0.50 -12.71 -52.82
C ILE A 393 -0.12 -11.80 -53.98
N ASP A 394 1.04 -11.14 -53.91
CA ASP A 394 1.50 -10.23 -54.95
C ASP A 394 1.86 -10.98 -56.26
N CYS A 395 2.22 -12.27 -56.19
CA CYS A 395 2.44 -13.12 -57.38
C CYS A 395 1.13 -13.63 -58.03
N PHE A 396 -0.02 -13.52 -57.35
CA PHE A 396 -1.34 -13.94 -57.87
C PHE A 396 -2.21 -12.75 -58.32
N LYS A 397 -1.67 -11.53 -58.29
CA LYS A 397 -2.22 -10.33 -58.94
C LYS A 397 -1.44 -10.05 -60.21
#